data_AF-C6WKQ5-F1
#
_entry.id   AF-C6WKQ5-F1
#
_cell.length_a   1.000
_cell.length_b   1.000
_cell.length_c   1.000
_cell.angle_alpha   90.00
_cell.angle_beta   90.00
_cell.angle_gamma   90.00
#
_symmetry.space_group_name_H-M   'P 1'
#
loop_
_entity.id
_entity.type
_entity.pdbx_description
1 polymer ?
#
loop_
_entity_poly.entity_id
_entity_poly.type
_entity_poly.pdbx_seq_one_letter_code
_entity_poly.pdbx_strand_id
1 'polypeptide(L)'
;MRTSSNPAFRNLPQGGGHAGFGQQQYGQAQPYGQQYGGGYPQQQASGERPITIDDVVTKTAVTLGLTLVTGLVSAWLVLTGAVNPIALTLPGMIIGLVVSLIIIFKKTPSAPLVLTYAAAEGVFLGGITGVFEAFFPGIAWQAILGTFGVFAGMLVVYKTGAIRVTPRLTKWVIGAMVGAGVLMLANLVMGLFGVNLGLRDGGPLAIVFSLVVIGIAAFSFLLDFEAANEMIRSGVPSKWAWWAAFGLMTTLVWLYLEILRLLSYFQND
;
A
#
# COMPACT_ATOMS: atom_id res chain seq x y z
N MET A 1 42.85 33.25 -3.74
CA MET A 1 41.37 33.38 -3.72
C MET A 1 41.04 34.74 -3.14
N ARG A 2 40.17 35.51 -3.80
CA ARG A 2 39.93 36.94 -3.50
C ARG A 2 39.17 37.06 -2.18
N THR A 3 39.79 37.69 -1.19
CA THR A 3 39.18 38.03 0.11
C THR A 3 38.11 39.10 -0.12
N SER A 4 36.87 38.78 0.23
CA SER A 4 35.73 39.72 0.20
C SER A 4 36.00 40.91 1.13
N SER A 5 35.74 42.13 0.66
CA SER A 5 35.85 43.38 1.41
C SER A 5 34.63 43.67 2.30
N ASN A 6 33.74 42.70 2.49
CA ASN A 6 32.53 42.85 3.29
C ASN A 6 32.79 42.55 4.78
N PRO A 7 32.64 43.54 5.70
CA PRO A 7 32.95 43.38 7.12
C PRO A 7 32.08 42.35 7.84
N ALA A 8 30.89 42.02 7.33
CA ALA A 8 30.02 41.00 7.93
C ALA A 8 30.58 39.57 7.82
N PHE A 9 31.50 39.32 6.89
CA PHE A 9 32.06 37.98 6.60
C PHE A 9 33.50 37.83 7.08
N ARG A 10 34.01 38.80 7.86
CA ARG A 10 35.40 38.82 8.35
C ARG A 10 35.68 37.80 9.46
N ASN A 11 34.65 37.37 10.20
CA ASN A 11 34.81 36.50 11.38
C ASN A 11 34.19 35.11 11.21
N LEU A 12 33.96 34.67 9.97
CA LEU A 12 33.54 33.29 9.73
C LEU A 12 34.76 32.38 9.79
N PRO A 13 34.77 31.32 10.63
CA PRO A 13 35.88 30.37 10.69
C PRO A 13 36.10 29.75 9.32
N GLN A 14 37.26 30.02 8.72
CA GLN A 14 37.70 29.34 7.51
C GLN A 14 38.33 27.99 7.86
N GLY A 15 37.94 26.96 7.13
CA GLY A 15 38.76 25.76 6.93
C GLY A 15 38.30 24.53 7.70
N GLY A 16 37.97 23.47 6.95
CA GLY A 16 37.62 22.18 7.49
C GLY A 16 38.81 21.30 7.89
N GLY A 17 38.49 20.12 8.42
CA GLY A 17 39.39 18.99 8.55
C GLY A 17 39.73 18.57 9.98
N HIS A 18 39.01 17.56 10.47
CA HIS A 18 39.41 16.45 11.36
C HIS A 18 40.20 16.69 12.68
N ALA A 19 39.59 16.17 13.76
CA ALA A 19 40.15 15.46 14.93
C ALA A 19 41.21 16.14 15.84
N GLY A 20 40.93 16.18 17.15
CA GLY A 20 41.93 16.51 18.16
C GLY A 20 41.44 16.34 19.59
N PHE A 21 41.94 15.30 20.25
CA PHE A 21 41.73 14.92 21.65
C PHE A 21 42.06 16.05 22.64
N GLY A 22 41.13 16.33 23.57
CA GLY A 22 41.42 17.10 24.77
C GLY A 22 42.03 16.22 25.86
N GLN A 23 43.36 16.15 25.92
CA GLN A 23 44.09 15.84 27.15
C GLN A 23 44.03 17.08 28.06
N GLN A 24 43.67 16.90 29.33
CA GLN A 24 43.88 17.88 30.39
C GLN A 24 44.77 17.31 31.49
N GLN A 25 45.64 18.19 31.99
CA GLN A 25 46.92 17.97 32.66
C GLN A 25 46.79 18.02 34.21
N TYR A 26 47.76 17.37 34.86
CA TYR A 26 47.95 17.03 36.28
C TYR A 26 47.79 18.11 37.37
N GLY A 27 47.32 17.69 38.57
CA GLY A 27 47.51 18.40 39.86
C GLY A 27 46.96 17.69 41.13
N GLN A 28 47.85 17.00 41.87
CA GLN A 28 47.93 16.68 43.34
C GLN A 28 46.72 16.21 44.22
N ALA A 29 46.86 14.95 44.71
CA ALA A 29 46.79 14.38 46.08
C ALA A 29 45.55 14.47 47.06
N GLN A 30 45.17 13.25 47.55
CA GLN A 30 44.62 12.82 48.88
C GLN A 30 43.06 12.79 49.09
N PRO A 31 42.51 11.92 49.99
CA PRO A 31 41.59 10.82 49.61
C PRO A 31 40.25 10.76 50.39
N TYR A 32 39.46 9.70 50.12
CA TYR A 32 38.23 9.22 50.80
C TYR A 32 36.87 9.77 50.33
N GLY A 33 36.00 8.89 49.81
CA GLY A 33 34.55 9.10 49.79
C GLY A 33 33.77 8.60 48.56
N GLN A 34 33.08 7.47 48.73
CA GLN A 34 31.69 7.22 48.28
C GLN A 34 31.29 7.38 46.79
N GLN A 35 31.21 6.24 46.11
CA GLN A 35 30.02 5.71 45.45
C GLN A 35 28.96 6.72 44.96
N TYR A 36 28.88 6.98 43.64
CA TYR A 36 27.59 7.21 42.95
C TYR A 36 27.74 6.83 41.47
N GLY A 37 27.26 5.62 41.13
CA GLY A 37 27.05 5.20 39.74
C GLY A 37 25.87 5.98 39.17
N GLY A 38 26.14 7.12 38.56
CA GLY A 38 25.19 7.86 37.74
C GLY A 38 24.91 7.10 36.45
N GLY A 39 24.00 6.12 36.52
CA GLY A 39 23.31 5.63 35.34
C GLY A 39 22.53 6.79 34.76
N TYR A 40 23.06 7.42 33.72
CA TYR A 40 22.30 8.35 32.91
C TYR A 40 21.02 7.62 32.49
N PRO A 41 19.82 8.11 32.83
CA PRO A 41 18.62 7.60 32.18
C PRO A 41 18.84 7.90 30.70
N GLN A 42 18.95 6.85 29.88
CA GLN A 42 18.80 7.01 28.44
C GLN A 42 17.45 7.69 28.27
N GLN A 43 17.47 8.98 27.99
CA GLN A 43 16.30 9.70 27.53
C GLN A 43 15.79 8.89 26.35
N GLN A 44 14.67 8.18 26.56
CA GLN A 44 13.86 7.62 25.50
C GLN A 44 13.59 8.79 24.59
N ALA A 45 14.35 8.86 23.50
CA ALA A 45 14.10 9.81 22.45
C ALA A 45 12.64 9.61 22.08
N SER A 46 11.83 10.61 22.36
CA SER A 46 10.42 10.73 21.96
C SER A 46 10.27 10.85 20.43
N GLY A 47 11.24 10.33 19.68
CA GLY A 47 11.22 10.11 18.24
C GLY A 47 10.74 8.69 17.98
N GLU A 48 9.64 8.60 17.25
CA GLU A 48 9.06 7.35 16.79
C GLU A 48 10.11 6.52 16.04
N ARG A 49 10.31 5.24 16.43
CA ARG A 49 11.38 4.40 15.89
C ARG A 49 11.30 4.28 14.35
N PRO A 50 12.42 4.04 13.65
CA PRO A 50 12.40 3.79 12.22
C PRO A 50 11.51 2.59 11.85
N ILE A 51 10.90 2.68 10.67
CA ILE A 51 10.11 1.63 10.04
C ILE A 51 10.97 0.38 9.75
N THR A 52 10.41 -0.80 10.02
CA THR A 52 11.04 -2.09 9.69
C THR A 52 10.22 -2.87 8.66
N ILE A 53 10.80 -3.94 8.11
CA ILE A 53 10.06 -4.88 7.26
C ILE A 53 8.90 -5.49 8.04
N ASP A 54 9.14 -5.89 9.30
CA ASP A 54 8.12 -6.49 10.16
C ASP A 54 6.92 -5.56 10.37
N ASP A 55 7.15 -4.25 10.44
CA ASP A 55 6.07 -3.27 10.50
C ASP A 55 5.17 -3.29 9.28
N VAL A 56 5.76 -3.34 8.08
CA VAL A 56 5.03 -3.35 6.82
C VAL A 56 4.26 -4.66 6.69
N VAL A 57 4.91 -5.79 6.96
CA VAL A 57 4.30 -7.12 6.90
C VAL A 57 3.14 -7.22 7.88
N THR A 58 3.34 -6.83 9.14
CA THR A 58 2.31 -6.94 10.18
C THR A 58 1.11 -6.04 9.86
N LYS A 59 1.32 -4.79 9.49
CA LYS A 59 0.22 -3.85 9.20
C LYS A 59 -0.54 -4.26 7.94
N THR A 60 0.17 -4.74 6.92
CA THR A 60 -0.46 -5.30 5.71
C THR A 60 -1.27 -6.55 6.06
N ALA A 61 -0.72 -7.48 6.86
CA ALA A 61 -1.44 -8.68 7.28
C ALA A 61 -2.72 -8.34 8.08
N VAL A 62 -2.65 -7.35 8.97
CA VAL A 62 -3.81 -6.87 9.73
C VAL A 62 -4.87 -6.26 8.79
N THR A 63 -4.47 -5.42 7.83
CA THR A 63 -5.43 -4.81 6.88
C THR A 63 -6.06 -5.86 5.97
N LEU A 64 -5.25 -6.76 5.40
CA LEU A 64 -5.75 -7.84 4.56
C LEU A 64 -6.67 -8.79 5.35
N GLY A 65 -6.30 -9.15 6.58
CA GLY A 65 -7.09 -10.00 7.45
C GLY A 65 -8.43 -9.36 7.80
N LEU A 66 -8.44 -8.06 8.10
CA LEU A 66 -9.67 -7.32 8.36
C LEU A 66 -10.58 -7.28 7.12
N THR A 67 -10.05 -7.00 5.94
CA THR A 67 -10.82 -7.03 4.69
C THR A 67 -11.35 -8.43 4.41
N LEU A 68 -10.56 -9.48 4.61
CA LEU A 68 -11.00 -10.85 4.38
C LEU A 68 -12.15 -11.23 5.32
N VAL A 69 -12.03 -10.95 6.62
CA VAL A 69 -13.09 -11.25 7.60
C VAL A 69 -14.37 -10.50 7.28
N THR A 70 -14.27 -9.18 7.05
CA THR A 70 -15.44 -8.35 6.72
C THR A 70 -16.07 -8.74 5.38
N GLY A 71 -15.27 -9.14 4.40
CA GLY A 71 -15.73 -9.65 3.11
C GLY A 71 -16.42 -11.00 3.20
N LEU A 72 -15.87 -11.96 3.94
CA LEU A 72 -16.50 -13.27 4.15
C LEU A 72 -17.84 -13.13 4.87
N VAL A 73 -17.89 -12.31 5.93
CA VAL A 73 -19.14 -12.03 6.65
C VAL A 73 -20.16 -11.37 5.72
N SER A 74 -19.75 -10.38 4.94
CA SER A 74 -20.65 -9.68 4.02
C SER A 74 -21.17 -10.58 2.90
N ALA A 75 -20.30 -11.41 2.30
CA ALA A 75 -20.70 -12.39 1.30
C ALA A 75 -21.68 -13.41 1.86
N TRP A 76 -21.44 -13.90 3.09
CA TRP A 76 -22.35 -14.83 3.76
C TRP A 76 -23.73 -14.21 4.03
N LEU A 77 -23.79 -12.95 4.47
CA LEU A 77 -25.06 -12.22 4.67
C LEU A 77 -25.86 -12.05 3.37
N VAL A 78 -25.17 -11.84 2.25
CA VAL A 78 -25.80 -11.78 0.92
C VAL A 78 -26.31 -13.15 0.49
N LEU A 79 -25.49 -14.20 0.62
CA LEU A 79 -25.84 -15.57 0.21
C LEU A 79 -27.01 -16.17 0.99
N THR A 80 -27.13 -15.81 2.28
CA THR A 80 -28.25 -16.21 3.13
C THR A 80 -29.53 -15.38 2.88
N GLY A 81 -29.45 -14.34 2.04
CA GLY A 81 -30.56 -13.41 1.80
C GLY A 81 -30.88 -12.50 2.99
N ALA A 82 -30.04 -12.49 4.04
CA ALA A 82 -30.24 -11.67 5.22
C ALA A 82 -30.11 -10.17 4.93
N VAL A 83 -29.29 -9.81 3.94
CA VAL A 83 -29.08 -8.42 3.52
C VAL A 83 -29.06 -8.34 2.00
N ASN A 84 -29.69 -7.30 1.45
CA ASN A 84 -29.62 -7.01 0.02
C ASN A 84 -28.16 -6.63 -0.36
N PRO A 85 -27.57 -7.25 -1.40
CA PRO A 85 -26.19 -6.94 -1.80
C PRO A 85 -25.94 -5.47 -2.13
N ILE A 86 -26.93 -4.74 -2.68
CA ILE A 86 -26.81 -3.30 -2.96
C ILE A 86 -26.65 -2.50 -1.65
N ALA A 87 -27.32 -2.93 -0.57
CA ALA A 87 -27.26 -2.26 0.73
C ALA A 87 -25.89 -2.38 1.41
N LEU A 88 -25.05 -3.34 1.02
CA LEU A 88 -23.68 -3.48 1.49
C LEU A 88 -22.67 -2.87 0.51
N THR A 89 -22.79 -3.20 -0.77
CA THR A 89 -21.85 -2.76 -1.81
C THR A 89 -21.80 -1.26 -1.97
N LEU A 90 -22.95 -0.58 -2.03
CA LEU A 90 -22.99 0.85 -2.30
C LEU A 90 -22.39 1.68 -1.15
N PRO A 91 -22.78 1.47 0.14
CA PRO A 91 -22.13 2.16 1.24
C PRO A 91 -20.65 1.79 1.39
N GLY A 92 -20.28 0.51 1.23
CA GLY A 92 -18.89 0.06 1.28
C GLY A 92 -18.02 0.79 0.25
N MET A 93 -18.49 0.88 -1.00
CA MET A 93 -17.81 1.59 -2.08
C MET A 93 -17.66 3.09 -1.78
N ILE A 94 -18.73 3.74 -1.31
CA ILE A 94 -18.71 5.19 -1.01
C ILE A 94 -17.77 5.48 0.17
N ILE A 95 -17.86 4.70 1.25
CA ILE A 95 -16.99 4.86 2.43
C ILE A 95 -15.53 4.59 2.04
N GLY A 96 -15.26 3.49 1.33
CA GLY A 96 -13.93 3.14 0.84
C GLY A 96 -13.33 4.26 -0.02
N LEU A 97 -14.10 4.77 -0.99
CA LEU A 97 -13.68 5.89 -1.84
C LEU A 97 -13.38 7.16 -1.02
N VAL A 98 -14.31 7.59 -0.16
CA VAL A 98 -14.12 8.81 0.65
C VAL A 98 -12.92 8.68 1.58
N VAL A 99 -12.76 7.55 2.27
CA VAL A 99 -11.64 7.32 3.18
C VAL A 99 -10.32 7.24 2.42
N SER A 100 -10.28 6.59 1.25
CA SER A 100 -9.08 6.55 0.41
C SER A 100 -8.66 7.95 -0.04
N LEU A 101 -9.60 8.80 -0.45
CA LEU A 101 -9.33 10.20 -0.80
C LEU A 101 -8.80 10.99 0.40
N ILE A 102 -9.38 10.80 1.59
CA ILE A 102 -8.87 11.41 2.82
C ILE A 102 -7.42 11.00 3.06
N ILE A 103 -7.09 9.70 2.95
CA ILE A 103 -5.72 9.21 3.14
C ILE A 103 -4.77 9.89 2.13
N ILE A 104 -5.12 9.87 0.84
CA ILE A 104 -4.33 10.44 -0.25
C ILE A 104 -4.06 11.94 -0.04
N PHE A 105 -5.08 12.73 0.29
CA PHE A 105 -4.94 14.18 0.47
C PHE A 105 -4.29 14.56 1.80
N LYS A 106 -4.53 13.79 2.88
CA LYS A 106 -3.99 14.07 4.21
C LYS A 106 -2.47 13.84 4.27
N LYS A 107 -1.90 13.04 3.37
CA LYS A 107 -0.44 12.77 3.24
C LYS A 107 0.25 12.39 4.56
N THR A 108 -0.50 11.88 5.52
CA THR A 108 0.00 11.44 6.82
C THR A 108 -0.56 10.05 7.13
N PRO A 109 0.30 9.09 7.54
CA PRO A 109 -0.16 7.75 7.85
C PRO A 109 -1.08 7.76 9.08
N SER A 110 -2.17 7.00 9.02
CA SER A 110 -3.16 6.95 10.09
C SER A 110 -3.78 5.56 10.19
N ALA A 111 -3.50 4.85 11.29
CA ALA A 111 -4.02 3.51 11.53
C ALA A 111 -5.56 3.44 11.45
N PRO A 112 -6.32 4.35 12.12
CA PRO A 112 -7.77 4.29 12.07
C PRO A 112 -8.31 4.43 10.64
N LEU A 113 -7.78 5.37 9.85
CA LEU A 113 -8.23 5.56 8.47
C LEU A 113 -7.97 4.31 7.61
N VAL A 114 -6.78 3.72 7.73
CA VAL A 114 -6.42 2.53 6.94
C VAL A 114 -7.25 1.31 7.35
N LEU A 115 -7.56 1.14 8.63
CA LEU A 115 -8.43 0.06 9.11
C LEU A 115 -9.89 0.28 8.70
N THR A 116 -10.40 1.52 8.77
CA THR A 116 -11.74 1.86 8.27
C THR A 116 -11.84 1.60 6.77
N TYR A 117 -10.81 1.99 6.00
CA TYR A 117 -10.72 1.68 4.58
C TYR A 117 -10.76 0.17 4.35
N ALA A 118 -9.92 -0.61 5.04
CA ALA A 118 -9.86 -2.06 4.89
C ALA A 118 -11.20 -2.75 5.21
N ALA A 119 -11.91 -2.32 6.26
CA ALA A 119 -13.23 -2.84 6.59
C ALA A 119 -14.29 -2.46 5.54
N ALA A 120 -14.28 -1.21 5.06
CA ALA A 120 -15.22 -0.75 4.04
C ALA A 120 -15.01 -1.47 2.70
N GLU A 121 -13.76 -1.64 2.29
CA GLU A 121 -13.40 -2.44 1.11
C GLU A 121 -13.83 -3.90 1.27
N GLY A 122 -13.67 -4.49 2.46
CA GLY A 122 -14.15 -5.84 2.71
C GLY A 122 -15.67 -5.96 2.57
N VAL A 123 -16.44 -5.02 3.13
CA VAL A 123 -17.90 -4.99 2.94
C VAL A 123 -18.28 -4.82 1.47
N PHE A 124 -17.60 -3.92 0.75
CA PHE A 124 -17.80 -3.70 -0.67
C PHE A 124 -17.53 -4.96 -1.50
N LEU A 125 -16.35 -5.55 -1.32
CA LEU A 125 -15.94 -6.78 -2.01
C LEU A 125 -16.88 -7.93 -1.68
N GLY A 126 -17.16 -8.17 -0.38
CA GLY A 126 -18.03 -9.26 0.05
C GLY A 126 -19.44 -9.16 -0.52
N GLY A 127 -19.97 -7.94 -0.66
CA GLY A 127 -21.27 -7.74 -1.31
C GLY A 127 -21.25 -8.12 -2.79
N ILE A 128 -20.20 -7.76 -3.54
CA ILE A 128 -20.04 -8.16 -4.95
C ILE A 128 -19.83 -9.67 -5.05
N THR A 129 -18.89 -10.20 -4.26
CA THR A 129 -18.53 -11.61 -4.23
C THR A 129 -19.74 -12.49 -3.89
N GLY A 130 -20.58 -12.08 -2.94
CA GLY A 130 -21.81 -12.82 -2.60
C GLY A 130 -22.78 -12.94 -3.78
N VAL A 131 -22.88 -11.90 -4.62
CA VAL A 131 -23.68 -11.96 -5.86
C VAL A 131 -23.05 -12.92 -6.85
N PHE A 132 -21.74 -12.79 -7.10
CA PHE A 132 -21.04 -13.66 -8.05
C PHE A 132 -21.08 -15.12 -7.62
N GLU A 133 -20.88 -15.41 -6.34
CA GLU A 133 -20.91 -16.75 -5.76
C GLU A 133 -22.31 -17.39 -5.86
N ALA A 134 -23.39 -16.60 -5.82
CA ALA A 134 -24.75 -17.09 -6.02
C ALA A 134 -25.01 -17.58 -7.45
N PHE A 135 -24.36 -16.97 -8.45
CA PHE A 135 -24.46 -17.38 -9.85
C PHE A 135 -23.38 -18.42 -10.25
N PHE A 136 -22.21 -18.34 -9.61
CA PHE A 136 -21.00 -19.09 -9.94
C PHE A 136 -20.41 -19.72 -8.66
N PRO A 137 -20.97 -20.84 -8.17
CA PRO A 137 -20.49 -21.46 -6.95
C PRO A 137 -19.00 -21.83 -7.02
N GLY A 138 -18.22 -21.42 -6.01
CA GLY A 138 -16.79 -21.63 -5.90
C GLY A 138 -15.91 -20.54 -6.51
N ILE A 139 -16.49 -19.54 -7.20
CA ILE A 139 -15.71 -18.47 -7.84
C ILE A 139 -14.97 -17.60 -6.81
N ALA A 140 -15.56 -17.39 -5.63
CA ALA A 140 -14.95 -16.59 -4.58
C ALA A 140 -13.62 -17.19 -4.11
N TRP A 141 -13.60 -18.51 -3.88
CA TRP A 141 -12.39 -19.22 -3.45
C TRP A 141 -11.31 -19.21 -4.53
N GLN A 142 -11.70 -19.42 -5.79
CA GLN A 142 -10.78 -19.35 -6.93
C GLN A 142 -10.17 -17.94 -7.07
N ALA A 143 -10.99 -16.89 -6.91
CA ALA A 143 -10.53 -15.50 -6.99
C ALA A 143 -9.56 -15.16 -5.85
N ILE A 144 -9.85 -15.61 -4.62
CA ILE A 144 -8.95 -15.46 -3.47
C ILE A 144 -7.61 -16.14 -3.75
N LEU A 145 -7.63 -17.41 -4.17
CA LEU A 145 -6.42 -18.16 -4.49
C LEU A 145 -5.61 -17.52 -5.63
N GLY A 146 -6.28 -17.07 -6.70
CA GLY A 146 -5.63 -16.36 -7.80
C GLY A 146 -4.96 -15.06 -7.34
N THR A 147 -5.65 -14.28 -6.51
CA THR A 147 -5.14 -13.01 -6.00
C THR A 147 -3.92 -13.20 -5.12
N PHE A 148 -4.00 -14.11 -4.14
CA PHE A 148 -2.86 -14.43 -3.27
C PHE A 148 -1.72 -15.12 -4.05
N GLY A 149 -2.04 -15.93 -5.05
CA GLY A 149 -1.06 -16.57 -5.93
C GLY A 149 -0.26 -15.55 -6.74
N VAL A 150 -0.94 -14.60 -7.38
CA VAL A 150 -0.29 -13.50 -8.11
C VAL A 150 0.51 -12.62 -7.16
N PHE A 151 -0.06 -12.22 -6.01
CA PHE A 151 0.63 -11.43 -5.01
C PHE A 151 1.93 -12.11 -4.52
N ALA A 152 1.85 -13.38 -4.13
CA ALA A 152 3.01 -14.15 -3.69
C ALA A 152 4.04 -14.33 -4.81
N GLY A 153 3.58 -14.62 -6.03
CA GLY A 153 4.44 -14.72 -7.21
C GLY A 153 5.20 -13.41 -7.47
N MET A 154 4.51 -12.28 -7.45
CA MET A 154 5.13 -10.96 -7.63
C MET A 154 6.09 -10.60 -6.48
N LEU A 155 5.76 -11.00 -5.24
CA LEU A 155 6.65 -10.82 -4.10
C LEU A 155 7.95 -11.62 -4.27
N VAL A 156 7.88 -12.86 -4.76
CA VAL A 156 9.07 -13.68 -5.08
C VAL A 156 9.88 -13.05 -6.21
N VAL A 157 9.24 -12.59 -7.29
CA VAL A 157 9.90 -11.90 -8.41
C VAL A 157 10.64 -10.65 -7.95
N TYR A 158 10.02 -9.86 -7.07
CA TYR A 158 10.64 -8.67 -6.49
C TYR A 158 11.81 -9.03 -5.57
N LYS A 159 11.62 -9.97 -4.63
CA LYS A 159 12.65 -10.39 -3.66
C LYS A 159 13.88 -11.00 -4.34
N THR A 160 13.68 -11.78 -5.41
CA THR A 160 14.77 -12.38 -6.19
C THR A 160 15.49 -11.37 -7.07
N GLY A 161 14.94 -10.16 -7.24
CA GLY A 161 15.49 -9.14 -8.13
C GLY A 161 15.43 -9.54 -9.61
N ALA A 162 14.59 -10.52 -9.97
CA ALA A 162 14.40 -10.97 -11.34
C ALA A 162 13.90 -9.83 -12.24
N ILE A 163 13.05 -8.95 -11.69
CA ILE A 163 12.61 -7.72 -12.34
C ILE A 163 13.01 -6.53 -11.45
N ARG A 164 13.83 -5.63 -11.98
CA ARG A 164 14.23 -4.41 -11.26
C ARG A 164 13.27 -3.26 -11.58
N VAL A 165 12.81 -2.58 -10.54
CA VAL A 165 11.96 -1.39 -10.68
C VAL A 165 12.81 -0.21 -11.13
N THR A 166 12.88 0.00 -12.44
CA THR A 166 13.57 1.15 -13.02
C THR A 166 12.60 2.32 -13.20
N PRO A 167 13.09 3.59 -13.24
CA PRO A 167 12.24 4.74 -13.53
C PRO A 167 11.47 4.63 -14.85
N ARG A 168 11.98 3.85 -15.82
CA ARG A 168 11.28 3.56 -17.07
C ARG A 168 10.09 2.62 -16.85
N LEU A 169 10.29 1.54 -16.08
CA LEU A 169 9.20 0.61 -15.73
C LEU A 169 8.11 1.34 -14.93
N THR A 170 8.48 2.14 -13.93
CA THR A 170 7.53 2.92 -13.12
C THR A 170 6.66 3.82 -13.98
N LYS A 171 7.25 4.59 -14.90
CA LYS A 171 6.49 5.46 -15.82
C LYS A 171 5.57 4.67 -16.73
N TRP A 172 6.02 3.52 -17.22
CA TRP A 172 5.21 2.65 -18.08
C TRP A 172 4.01 2.06 -17.33
N VAL A 173 4.23 1.52 -16.12
CA VAL A 173 3.16 0.95 -15.29
C VAL A 173 2.16 2.04 -14.86
N ILE A 174 2.63 3.22 -14.45
CA ILE A 174 1.73 4.35 -14.14
C ILE A 174 0.94 4.77 -15.37
N GLY A 175 1.57 4.87 -16.54
CA GLY A 175 0.88 5.16 -17.80
C GLY A 175 -0.18 4.11 -18.15
N ALA A 176 0.15 2.83 -17.94
CA ALA A 176 -0.77 1.72 -18.16
C ALA A 176 -1.94 1.72 -17.18
N MET A 177 -1.70 1.99 -15.88
CA MET A 177 -2.74 2.15 -14.87
C MET A 177 -3.71 3.29 -15.22
N VAL A 178 -3.17 4.46 -15.60
CA VAL A 178 -3.99 5.60 -16.03
C VAL A 178 -4.78 5.26 -17.29
N GLY A 179 -4.15 4.63 -18.29
CA GLY A 179 -4.81 4.20 -19.51
C GLY A 179 -5.96 3.20 -19.24
N ALA A 180 -5.70 2.18 -18.43
CA ALA A 180 -6.72 1.23 -17.99
C ALA A 180 -7.86 1.95 -17.24
N GLY A 181 -7.54 2.85 -16.30
CA GLY A 181 -8.52 3.64 -15.57
C GLY A 181 -9.40 4.51 -16.47
N VAL A 182 -8.81 5.18 -17.47
CA VAL A 182 -9.54 6.00 -18.45
C VAL A 182 -10.46 5.12 -19.30
N LEU A 183 -9.99 3.97 -19.79
CA LEU A 183 -10.81 3.04 -20.57
C LEU A 183 -11.98 2.49 -19.75
N MET A 184 -11.74 2.15 -18.48
CA MET A 184 -12.80 1.71 -17.58
C MET A 184 -13.84 2.79 -17.31
N LEU A 185 -13.40 4.04 -17.14
CA LEU A 185 -14.29 5.18 -16.93
C LEU A 185 -15.08 5.50 -18.21
N ALA A 186 -14.43 5.46 -19.37
CA ALA A 186 -15.10 5.60 -20.66
C ALA A 186 -16.17 4.51 -20.85
N ASN A 187 -15.85 3.25 -20.54
CA ASN A 187 -16.82 2.16 -20.59
C ASN A 187 -17.99 2.39 -19.63
N LEU A 188 -17.74 2.89 -18.42
CA LEU A 188 -18.79 3.21 -17.46
C LEU A 188 -19.71 4.30 -18.02
N VAL A 189 -19.15 5.44 -18.45
CA VAL A 189 -19.92 6.58 -18.96
C VAL A 189 -20.70 6.19 -20.21
N MET A 190 -20.07 5.53 -21.17
CA MET A 190 -20.72 5.05 -22.40
C MET A 190 -21.85 4.05 -22.09
N GLY A 191 -21.64 3.17 -21.10
CA GLY A 191 -22.65 2.25 -20.62
C GLY A 191 -23.89 2.95 -20.04
N LEU A 192 -23.73 4.10 -19.38
CA LEU A 192 -24.86 4.92 -18.90
C LEU A 192 -25.72 5.48 -20.05
N PHE A 193 -25.13 5.65 -21.23
CA PHE A 193 -25.83 6.05 -22.46
C PHE A 193 -26.27 4.85 -23.32
N GLY A 194 -26.17 3.62 -22.78
CA GLY A 194 -26.57 2.39 -23.48
C GLY A 194 -25.56 1.90 -24.52
N VAL A 195 -24.35 2.46 -24.59
CA VAL A 195 -23.32 2.04 -25.53
C VAL A 195 -22.38 1.03 -24.87
N ASN A 196 -22.31 -0.18 -25.44
CA ASN A 196 -21.39 -1.22 -24.99
C ASN A 196 -20.08 -1.17 -25.81
N LEU A 197 -18.95 -0.93 -25.15
CA LEU A 197 -17.62 -0.91 -25.80
C LEU A 197 -17.00 -2.31 -25.99
N GLY A 198 -17.68 -3.37 -25.55
CA GLY A 198 -17.17 -4.75 -25.60
C GLY A 198 -16.03 -5.03 -24.63
N LEU A 199 -15.72 -4.09 -23.72
CA LEU A 199 -14.63 -4.24 -22.76
C LEU A 199 -15.02 -5.07 -21.53
N ARG A 200 -16.32 -5.28 -21.31
CA ARG A 200 -16.85 -5.95 -20.12
C ARG A 200 -18.03 -6.89 -20.39
N ASP A 201 -18.29 -7.20 -21.65
CA ASP A 201 -19.44 -8.00 -22.10
C ASP A 201 -19.22 -9.52 -21.99
N GLY A 202 -18.01 -9.96 -21.65
CA GLY A 202 -17.65 -11.37 -21.55
C GLY A 202 -17.17 -11.99 -22.87
N GLY A 203 -17.12 -11.21 -23.96
CA GLY A 203 -16.58 -11.68 -25.23
C GLY A 203 -15.05 -11.85 -25.23
N PRO A 204 -14.45 -12.35 -26.33
CA PRO A 204 -13.01 -12.52 -26.46
C PRO A 204 -12.21 -11.24 -26.20
N LEU A 205 -12.76 -10.08 -26.59
CA LEU A 205 -12.15 -8.77 -26.32
C LEU A 205 -12.13 -8.45 -24.81
N ALA A 206 -13.20 -8.73 -24.08
CA ALA A 206 -13.28 -8.54 -22.63
C ALA A 206 -12.29 -9.44 -21.89
N ILE A 207 -12.10 -10.68 -22.32
CA ILE A 207 -11.10 -11.61 -21.75
C ILE A 207 -9.69 -11.06 -21.93
N VAL A 208 -9.32 -10.66 -23.15
CA VAL A 208 -7.98 -10.09 -23.44
C VAL A 208 -7.77 -8.81 -22.64
N PHE A 209 -8.79 -7.94 -22.57
CA PHE A 209 -8.72 -6.71 -21.78
C PHE A 209 -8.51 -7.00 -20.29
N SER A 210 -9.28 -7.90 -19.69
CA SER A 210 -9.12 -8.29 -18.29
C SER A 210 -7.74 -8.90 -18.02
N LEU A 211 -7.20 -9.73 -18.92
CA LEU A 211 -5.85 -10.27 -18.78
C LEU A 211 -4.77 -9.17 -18.79
N VAL A 212 -4.90 -8.17 -19.67
CA VAL A 212 -4.01 -7.01 -19.71
C VAL A 212 -4.10 -6.22 -18.40
N VAL A 213 -5.30 -5.95 -17.91
CA VAL A 213 -5.53 -5.21 -16.67
C VAL A 213 -4.97 -5.97 -15.46
N ILE A 214 -5.18 -7.28 -15.38
CA ILE A 214 -4.58 -8.15 -14.35
C ILE A 214 -3.05 -8.07 -14.41
N GLY A 215 -2.48 -8.11 -15.62
CA GLY A 215 -1.05 -7.90 -15.81
C GLY A 215 -0.58 -6.56 -15.27
N ILE A 216 -1.28 -5.47 -15.58
CA ILE A 216 -0.97 -4.13 -15.07
C ILE A 216 -1.03 -4.11 -13.54
N ALA A 217 -2.10 -4.64 -12.93
CA ALA A 217 -2.24 -4.73 -11.48
C ALA A 217 -1.11 -5.57 -10.84
N ALA A 218 -0.70 -6.67 -11.47
CA ALA A 218 0.44 -7.47 -11.02
C ALA A 218 1.74 -6.66 -11.06
N PHE A 219 2.01 -5.91 -12.13
CA PHE A 219 3.18 -5.02 -12.22
C PHE A 219 3.13 -3.87 -11.22
N SER A 220 1.94 -3.37 -10.85
CA SER A 220 1.79 -2.35 -9.82
C SER A 220 2.31 -2.82 -8.46
N PHE A 221 2.21 -4.12 -8.14
CA PHE A 221 2.83 -4.64 -6.91
C PHE A 221 4.34 -4.44 -6.86
N LEU A 222 5.05 -4.50 -8.00
CA LEU A 222 6.48 -4.20 -8.00
C LEU A 222 6.74 -2.77 -7.54
N LEU A 223 5.90 -1.82 -7.96
CA LEU A 223 6.00 -0.43 -7.52
C LEU A 223 5.67 -0.28 -6.04
N ASP A 224 4.66 -0.99 -5.55
CA ASP A 224 4.27 -0.96 -4.15
C ASP A 224 5.38 -1.53 -3.24
N PHE A 225 6.00 -2.63 -3.65
CA PHE A 225 7.12 -3.24 -2.93
C PHE A 225 8.37 -2.36 -2.95
N GLU A 226 8.69 -1.72 -4.08
CA GLU A 226 9.79 -0.76 -4.16
C GLU A 226 9.52 0.46 -3.28
N ALA A 227 8.30 1.01 -3.29
CA ALA A 227 7.92 2.13 -2.43
C ALA A 227 8.03 1.75 -0.94
N ALA A 228 7.58 0.56 -0.55
CA ALA A 228 7.74 0.06 0.82
C ALA A 228 9.20 -0.10 1.23
N ASN A 229 10.03 -0.66 0.34
CA ASN A 229 11.45 -0.84 0.57
C ASN A 229 12.20 0.50 0.66
N GLU A 230 11.85 1.47 -0.16
CA GLU A 230 12.44 2.82 -0.13
C GLU A 230 12.09 3.56 1.16
N MET A 231 10.87 3.40 1.69
CA MET A 231 10.51 3.92 3.03
C MET A 231 11.39 3.31 4.13
N ILE A 232 11.69 2.01 4.03
CA ILE A 232 12.57 1.33 4.99
C ILE A 232 14.01 1.82 4.87
N ARG A 233 14.52 1.95 3.64
CA ARG A 233 15.88 2.47 3.38
C ARG A 233 16.06 3.91 3.84
N SER A 234 15.04 4.75 3.64
CA SER A 234 15.04 6.14 4.10
C SER A 234 14.79 6.30 5.60
N GLY A 235 14.45 5.23 6.32
CA GLY A 235 14.34 5.22 7.78
C GLY A 235 13.19 6.08 8.31
N VAL A 236 12.10 6.24 7.55
CA VAL A 236 10.94 7.04 8.00
C VAL A 236 10.31 6.45 9.27
N PRO A 237 9.55 7.25 10.06
CA PRO A 237 8.89 6.75 11.27
C PRO A 237 8.01 5.51 11.04
N SER A 238 8.00 4.57 12.00
CA SER A 238 7.28 3.28 11.91
C SER A 238 5.78 3.36 11.57
N LYS A 239 5.11 4.50 11.86
CA LYS A 239 3.73 4.74 11.45
C LYS A 239 3.53 4.73 9.93
N TRP A 240 4.55 5.04 9.14
CA TRP A 240 4.48 5.02 7.67
C TRP A 240 4.22 3.64 7.08
N ALA A 241 4.43 2.57 7.84
CA ALA A 241 4.01 1.24 7.41
C ALA A 241 2.49 1.11 7.22
N TRP A 242 1.66 1.98 7.84
CA TRP A 242 0.22 2.05 7.52
C TRP A 242 -0.04 2.56 6.10
N TRP A 243 0.81 3.47 5.61
CA TRP A 243 0.73 3.97 4.24
C TRP A 243 1.13 2.89 3.24
N ALA A 244 2.20 2.13 3.55
CA ALA A 244 2.61 0.97 2.76
C ALA A 244 1.48 -0.08 2.67
N ALA A 245 0.88 -0.41 3.82
CA ALA A 245 -0.23 -1.35 3.91
C ALA A 245 -1.45 -0.90 3.09
N PHE A 246 -1.78 0.40 3.13
CA PHE A 246 -2.85 0.99 2.32
C PHE A 246 -2.61 0.81 0.81
N GLY A 247 -1.42 1.16 0.30
CA GLY A 247 -1.10 1.01 -1.11
C GLY A 247 -1.20 -0.45 -1.57
N LEU A 248 -0.56 -1.36 -0.82
CA LEU A 248 -0.61 -2.79 -1.09
C LEU A 248 -2.04 -3.35 -1.05
N MET A 249 -2.85 -2.92 -0.08
CA MET A 249 -4.26 -3.29 0.04
C MET A 249 -5.04 -2.85 -1.21
N THR A 250 -4.91 -1.60 -1.63
CA THR A 250 -5.65 -1.06 -2.79
C THR A 250 -5.32 -1.79 -4.08
N THR A 251 -4.05 -2.10 -4.32
CA THR A 251 -3.64 -2.91 -5.48
C THR A 251 -4.21 -4.33 -5.40
N LEU A 252 -4.25 -4.94 -4.20
CA LEU A 252 -4.82 -6.26 -3.99
C LEU A 252 -6.34 -6.30 -4.21
N VAL A 253 -7.09 -5.31 -3.72
CA VAL A 253 -8.54 -5.16 -3.98
C VAL A 253 -8.79 -5.08 -5.48
N TRP A 254 -8.01 -4.23 -6.17
CA TRP A 254 -8.16 -4.05 -7.61
C TRP A 254 -7.89 -5.34 -8.38
N LEU A 255 -6.80 -6.04 -8.06
CA LEU A 255 -6.49 -7.33 -8.66
C LEU A 255 -7.60 -8.35 -8.41
N TYR A 256 -8.12 -8.42 -7.18
CA TYR A 256 -9.19 -9.36 -6.82
C TYR A 256 -10.43 -9.17 -7.69
N LEU A 257 -10.89 -7.93 -7.88
CA LEU A 257 -12.06 -7.64 -8.72
C LEU A 257 -11.85 -8.04 -10.18
N GLU A 258 -10.65 -7.85 -10.71
CA GLU A 258 -10.35 -8.20 -12.10
C GLU A 258 -10.21 -9.72 -12.29
N ILE A 259 -9.64 -10.45 -11.32
CA ILE A 259 -9.63 -11.92 -11.34
C ILE A 259 -11.05 -12.47 -11.20
N LEU A 260 -11.84 -11.97 -10.25
CA LEU A 260 -13.22 -12.38 -10.06
C LEU A 260 -14.04 -12.19 -11.35
N ARG A 261 -13.84 -11.06 -12.03
CA ARG A 261 -14.48 -10.76 -13.31
C ARG A 261 -14.00 -11.68 -14.42
N LEU A 262 -12.69 -11.89 -14.57
CA LEU A 262 -12.14 -12.80 -15.57
C LEU A 262 -12.73 -14.21 -15.40
N LEU A 263 -12.76 -14.73 -14.17
CA LEU A 263 -13.34 -16.04 -13.88
C LEU A 263 -14.82 -16.11 -14.22
N SER A 264 -15.57 -15.02 -14.03
CA SER A 264 -16.99 -14.99 -14.40
C SER A 264 -17.21 -15.10 -15.89
N TYR A 265 -16.29 -14.61 -16.73
CA TYR A 265 -16.41 -14.74 -18.19
C TYR A 265 -16.29 -16.20 -18.62
N PHE A 266 -15.36 -16.95 -18.03
CA PHE A 266 -15.17 -18.37 -18.34
C PHE A 266 -16.30 -19.29 -17.83
N GLN A 267 -17.15 -18.82 -16.91
CA GLN A 267 -18.27 -19.59 -16.38
C GLN A 267 -19.62 -19.19 -17.00
N ASN A 268 -19.64 -18.15 -17.83
CA ASN A 268 -20.83 -17.70 -18.56
C ASN A 268 -20.98 -18.35 -19.96
N ASP A 269 -20.02 -19.21 -20.36
CA ASP A 269 -20.01 -19.96 -21.62
C ASP A 269 -20.54 -21.39 -21.47
#